data_AF-A0A8I1MXW7-F1
#
_entry.id   AF-A0A8I1MXW7-F1
#
_cell.length_a   1.000
_cell.length_b   1.000
_cell.length_c   1.000
_cell.angle_alpha   90.00
_cell.angle_beta   90.00
_cell.angle_gamma   90.00
#
_symmetry.space_group_name_H-M   'P 1'
#
loop_
_entity.id
_entity.type
_entity.pdbx_description
1 polymer ?
#
loop_
_entity_poly.entity_id
_entity_poly.type
_entity_poly.pdbx_seq_one_letter_code
_entity_poly.pdbx_strand_id
1 'polypeptide(L)' 'MWPINKYPHGLRLFSLHVGRYIKLADATDETLEFDLGKCRIAFDFSRIWPK' A
#
# COMPACT_ATOMS: atom_id res chain seq x y z
N MET A 1 5.86 16.48 -7.62
CA MET A 1 6.50 16.39 -6.29
C MET A 1 5.69 15.40 -5.48
N TRP A 2 6.24 14.22 -5.17
CA TRP A 2 5.57 13.26 -4.28
C TRP A 2 5.77 13.72 -2.84
N PRO A 3 4.71 13.78 -2.01
CA PRO A 3 4.86 14.22 -0.64
C PRO A 3 5.72 13.22 0.14
N ILE A 4 6.61 13.79 0.94
CA ILE A 4 7.50 13.12 1.87
C ILE A 4 6.62 12.32 2.83
N ASN A 5 6.92 11.02 2.96
CA ASN A 5 6.22 10.00 3.74
C ASN A 5 5.31 10.54 4.87
N LYS A 6 3.99 10.35 4.76
CA LYS A 6 3.01 10.86 5.73
C LYS A 6 3.08 10.16 7.09
N TYR A 7 3.64 8.94 7.17
CA TYR A 7 3.65 8.14 8.40
C TYR A 7 5.06 7.56 8.70
N PRO A 8 5.66 7.87 9.86
CA PRO A 8 7.02 7.41 10.21
C PRO A 8 7.12 5.89 10.48
N HIS A 9 6.01 5.24 10.82
CA HIS A 9 5.95 3.80 11.15
C HIS A 9 5.06 2.98 10.19
N GLY A 10 4.77 3.51 9.00
CA GLY A 10 3.92 2.85 8.00
C GLY A 10 4.68 1.98 7.00
N LEU A 11 3.95 1.11 6.31
CA LEU A 11 4.42 0.37 5.15
C LEU A 11 4.39 1.24 3.90
N ARG A 12 5.38 1.02 3.03
CA ARG A 12 5.36 1.54 1.66
C ARG A 12 4.86 0.47 0.71
N LEU A 13 3.79 0.78 0.01
CA LEU A 13 3.17 -0.10 -0.97
C LEU A 13 3.63 0.27 -2.36
N PHE A 14 3.97 -0.76 -3.14
CA PHE A 14 4.44 -0.63 -4.51
C PHE A 14 3.69 -1.61 -5.41
N SER A 15 3.41 -1.19 -6.63
CA SER A 15 2.94 -2.07 -7.71
C SER A 15 4.06 -2.33 -8.70
N LEU A 16 4.18 -3.57 -9.17
CA LEU A 16 5.13 -3.94 -10.21
C LEU A 16 4.48 -3.73 -11.60
N HIS A 17 4.94 -2.73 -12.34
CA HIS A 17 4.52 -2.46 -13.70
C HIS A 17 5.71 -2.56 -14.65
N VAL A 18 5.65 -3.50 -15.59
CA VAL A 18 6.65 -3.68 -16.67
C VAL A 18 8.09 -3.71 -16.11
N GLY A 19 8.31 -4.52 -15.07
CA GLY A 19 9.61 -4.68 -14.42
C GLY A 19 10.05 -3.51 -13.53
N ARG A 20 9.18 -2.52 -13.29
CA ARG A 20 9.47 -1.37 -12.41
C ARG A 20 8.48 -1.29 -11.25
N TYR A 21 8.99 -1.03 -10.06
CA TYR A 21 8.15 -0.75 -8.90
C TYR A 21 7.69 0.71 -8.92
N ILE A 22 6.38 0.92 -8.89
CA ILE A 22 5.73 2.22 -8.79
C ILE A 22 5.12 2.33 -7.40
N LYS A 23 5.46 3.40 -6.66
CA LYS A 23 4.90 3.64 -5.33
C LYS A 23 3.39 3.93 -5.45
N LEU A 24 2.59 3.22 -4.68
CA LEU A 24 1.13 3.39 -4.62
C LEU A 24 0.73 4.26 -3.42
N ALA A 25 1.12 3.85 -2.21
CA ALA A 25 0.70 4.50 -0.98
C ALA A 25 1.70 4.25 0.16
N ASP A 26 1.64 5.10 1.18
CA ASP A 26 2.16 4.78 2.52
C ASP A 26 0.93 4.39 3.37
N ALA A 27 0.94 3.22 4.02
CA ALA A 27 -0.20 2.68 4.76
C ALA A 27 0.16 2.33 6.21
N THR A 28 -0.77 2.52 7.13
CA THR A 28 -0.60 2.17 8.56
C THR A 28 -1.71 1.24 9.04
N ASP A 29 -2.89 1.80 9.34
CA ASP A 29 -4.05 1.07 9.87
C ASP A 29 -5.27 1.09 8.93
N GLU A 30 -5.10 1.59 7.70
CA GLU A 30 -6.16 1.67 6.71
C GLU A 30 -6.39 0.36 5.93
N THR A 31 -7.58 0.20 5.37
CA THR A 31 -7.86 -0.83 4.38
C THR A 31 -7.68 -0.24 2.98
N LEU A 32 -6.90 -0.89 2.13
CA LEU A 32 -6.70 -0.48 0.75
C LEU A 32 -7.21 -1.54 -0.22
N GLU A 33 -7.87 -1.08 -1.28
CA GLU A 33 -8.34 -1.93 -2.35
C GLU A 33 -7.29 -1.98 -3.48
N PHE A 34 -6.84 -3.18 -3.82
CA PHE A 34 -5.93 -3.44 -4.92
C PHE A 34 -6.69 -4.02 -6.09
N ASP A 35 -6.60 -3.36 -7.24
CA ASP A 35 -7.10 -3.88 -8.51
C ASP A 35 -5.99 -4.69 -9.21
N LEU A 36 -6.20 -6.01 -9.34
CA LEU A 36 -5.30 -6.93 -10.03
C LEU A 36 -5.78 -7.25 -11.45
N GLY A 37 -6.72 -6.46 -11.99
CA GLY A 37 -7.35 -6.60 -13.29
C GLY A 37 -8.43 -7.68 -13.33
N LYS A 38 -8.09 -8.92 -12.96
CA LYS A 38 -9.06 -10.04 -12.92
C LYS A 38 -9.86 -10.13 -11.62
N CYS A 39 -9.36 -9.49 -10.57
CA CYS A 39 -9.99 -9.46 -9.26
C CYS A 39 -9.57 -8.21 -8.49
N ARG A 40 -10.36 -7.90 -7.46
CA ARG A 40 -10.08 -6.85 -6.49
C ARG A 40 -9.90 -7.47 -5.12
N ILE A 41 -8.89 -7.00 -4.39
CA ILE A 41 -8.60 -7.47 -3.05
C ILE A 41 -8.57 -6.27 -2.11
N ALA A 42 -9.43 -6.28 -1.10
CA ALA A 42 -9.32 -5.36 0.02
C ALA A 42 -8.36 -5.95 1.07
N PHE A 43 -7.27 -5.24 1.35
CA PHE A 43 -6.30 -5.62 2.36
C PHE A 43 -6.36 -4.65 3.54
N ASP A 44 -6.65 -5.17 4.72
CA ASP A 44 -6.74 -4.43 5.98
C ASP A 44 -5.37 -4.38 6.68
N PHE A 45 -4.68 -3.24 6.58
CA PHE A 45 -3.32 -3.08 7.11
C PHE A 45 -3.29 -2.95 8.64
N SER A 46 -4.42 -2.67 9.29
CA SER A 46 -4.52 -2.65 10.76
C SER A 46 -4.17 -4.00 11.41
N ARG A 47 -4.19 -5.09 10.63
CA ARG A 47 -3.98 -6.46 11.12
C ARG A 47 -2.52 -6.93 11.09
N ILE A 48 -1.62 -6.17 10.48
CA ILE A 48 -0.23 -6.63 10.29
C ILE A 48 0.57 -6.54 11.60
N TRP A 49 0.31 -5.54 12.45
CA TRP A 49 0.97 -5.39 13.75
C TRP A 49 -0.01 -5.74 14.86
N PRO A 50 0.34 -6.65 15.78
CA PRO A 50 -0.41 -6.81 17.01
C PRO A 50 -0.33 -5.51 17.83
N LYS A 51 -1.46 -5.12 18.43
CA LYS A 51 -1.52 -4.01 19.39
C LYS A 51 -0.84 -4.38 20.71
#